data_AF-A0A937V761-F1
#
_entry.id   AF-A0A937V761-F1
#
_cell.length_a   1.000
_cell.length_b   1.000
_cell.length_c   1.000
_cell.angle_alpha   90.00
_cell.angle_beta   90.00
_cell.angle_gamma   90.00
#
_symmetry.space_group_name_H-M   'P 1'
#
loop_
_entity.id
_entity.type
_entity.pdbx_description
1 polymer ?
#
loop_
_entity_poly.entity_id
_entity_poly.type
_entity_poly.pdbx_seq_one_letter_code
_entity_poly.pdbx_strand_id
1 'polypeptide(L)'
;METFRGRAHLPGVGKEWSIELELDWDKKDVTIHTNDAPGPITTWPGLVVQTFGTYEIAFKTKGIPPELTHWWHFVRADGGDLWGIVVGLPDAQGKWITCAVAFKKK
;
A
#
# COMPACT_ATOMS: atom_id res chain seq x y z
N MET A 1 5.38 1.54 -16.27
CA MET A 1 4.51 0.80 -15.33
C MET A 1 5.26 -0.40 -14.82
N GLU A 2 5.35 -0.54 -13.49
CA GLU A 2 5.99 -1.64 -12.79
C GLU A 2 4.97 -2.30 -11.87
N THR A 3 5.10 -3.61 -11.67
CA THR A 3 4.22 -4.38 -10.78
C THR A 3 5.05 -5.01 -9.67
N PHE A 4 4.52 -4.94 -8.45
CA PHE A 4 5.17 -5.48 -7.25
C PHE A 4 4.18 -6.33 -6.47
N ARG A 5 4.68 -7.37 -5.79
CA ARG A 5 3.83 -8.29 -5.01
C ARG A 5 4.42 -8.58 -3.65
N GLY A 6 3.57 -8.57 -2.64
CA GLY A 6 3.94 -8.78 -1.25
C GLY A 6 2.79 -9.36 -0.45
N ARG A 7 3.05 -9.58 0.84
CA ARG A 7 2.02 -9.94 1.80
C ARG A 7 2.16 -9.08 3.04
N ALA A 8 1.03 -8.70 3.62
CA ALA A 8 1.01 -7.85 4.80
C ALA A 8 -0.25 -8.05 5.63
N HIS A 9 -0.09 -7.91 6.95
CA HIS A 9 -1.21 -7.72 7.87
C HIS A 9 -1.52 -6.21 7.93
N LEU A 10 -2.37 -5.73 7.02
CA LEU A 10 -2.69 -4.30 6.97
C LEU A 10 -3.45 -3.85 8.22
N PRO A 11 -3.27 -2.58 8.66
CA PRO A 11 -4.05 -2.03 9.76
C PRO A 11 -5.56 -2.20 9.53
N GLY A 12 -6.25 -2.77 10.52
CA GLY A 12 -7.69 -3.03 10.48
C GLY A 12 -8.11 -4.35 9.80
N VAL A 13 -7.16 -5.15 9.33
CA VAL A 13 -7.43 -6.50 8.79
C VAL A 13 -7.26 -7.55 9.89
N GLY A 14 -8.04 -8.64 9.87
CA GLY A 14 -7.92 -9.75 10.82
C GLY A 14 -6.90 -10.84 10.46
N LYS A 15 -6.30 -10.79 9.27
CA LYS A 15 -5.35 -11.78 8.73
C LYS A 15 -4.40 -11.14 7.72
N GLU A 16 -3.31 -11.84 7.39
CA GLU A 16 -2.41 -11.43 6.31
C GLU A 16 -3.11 -11.52 4.95
N TRP A 17 -2.91 -10.49 4.10
CA TRP A 17 -3.39 -10.42 2.74
C TRP A 17 -2.24 -10.41 1.74
N SER A 18 -2.50 -10.99 0.57
CA SER A 18 -1.70 -10.84 -0.64
C SER A 18 -2.05 -9.52 -1.29
N ILE A 19 -1.02 -8.74 -1.60
CA ILE A 19 -1.17 -7.39 -2.15
C ILE A 19 -0.31 -7.31 -3.41
N GLU A 20 -0.90 -6.83 -4.48
CA GLU A 20 -0.21 -6.45 -5.71
C GLU A 20 -0.31 -4.93 -5.88
N LEU A 21 0.78 -4.31 -6.31
CA LEU A 21 0.90 -2.88 -6.53
C LEU A 21 1.30 -2.64 -7.98
N GLU A 22 0.49 -1.89 -8.71
CA GLU A 22 0.86 -1.33 -10.00
C GLU A 22 1.27 0.12 -9.82
N LEU A 23 2.41 0.49 -10.39
CA LEU A 23 3.02 1.80 -10.18
C LEU A 23 3.59 2.38 -11.47
N ASP A 24 3.22 3.61 -11.77
CA ASP A 24 3.86 4.48 -12.75
C ASP A 24 4.44 5.71 -12.03
N TRP A 25 5.76 5.72 -11.89
CA TRP A 25 6.50 6.74 -11.13
C TRP A 25 6.37 8.14 -11.73
N ASP A 26 6.45 8.24 -13.06
CA ASP A 26 6.46 9.52 -13.77
C ASP A 26 5.05 10.11 -13.81
N LYS A 27 4.04 9.26 -14.02
CA LYS A 27 2.63 9.67 -14.01
C LYS A 27 2.07 9.84 -12.61
N LYS A 28 2.80 9.43 -11.57
CA LYS A 28 2.35 9.41 -10.17
C LYS A 28 1.03 8.66 -10.04
N ASP A 29 0.96 7.50 -10.69
CA ASP A 29 -0.21 6.64 -10.67
C ASP A 29 0.11 5.36 -9.92
N VAL A 30 -0.79 4.97 -9.02
CA VAL A 30 -0.65 3.78 -8.19
C VAL A 30 -1.98 3.10 -8.08
N THR A 31 -2.00 1.78 -8.26
CA THR A 31 -3.17 0.96 -8.00
C THR A 31 -2.79 -0.20 -7.08
N ILE A 32 -3.58 -0.39 -6.02
CA ILE A 32 -3.45 -1.53 -5.11
C ILE A 32 -4.52 -2.56 -5.47
N HIS A 33 -4.10 -3.81 -5.63
CA HIS A 33 -4.98 -4.95 -5.78
C HIS A 33 -4.84 -5.91 -4.60
N THR A 34 -5.95 -6.34 -4.04
CA THR A 34 -5.98 -7.45 -3.08
C THR A 34 -7.24 -8.30 -3.25
N ASN A 35 -7.04 -9.55 -3.65
CA ASN A 35 -8.12 -10.53 -3.81
C ASN A 35 -8.57 -11.14 -2.47
N ASP A 36 -7.82 -10.87 -1.39
CA ASP A 36 -8.10 -11.39 -0.05
C ASP A 36 -9.06 -10.47 0.74
N ALA A 37 -9.40 -9.30 0.19
CA ALA A 37 -10.31 -8.35 0.80
C ALA A 37 -11.77 -8.85 0.82
N PRO A 38 -12.54 -8.56 1.88
CA PRO A 38 -13.94 -8.92 1.96
C PRO A 38 -14.78 -8.03 1.04
N GLY A 39 -15.75 -8.64 0.36
CA GLY A 39 -16.71 -7.94 -0.49
C GLY A 39 -16.28 -7.84 -1.96
N PRO A 40 -16.99 -7.02 -2.76
CA PRO A 40 -16.79 -6.97 -4.21
C PRO A 40 -15.63 -6.07 -4.65
N ILE A 41 -15.11 -5.23 -3.76
CA ILE A 41 -14.01 -4.30 -4.08
C ILE A 41 -12.69 -4.99 -3.80
N THR A 42 -11.87 -5.15 -4.82
CA THR A 42 -10.54 -5.77 -4.75
C THR A 42 -9.44 -4.84 -5.27
N THR A 43 -9.78 -3.62 -5.65
CA THR A 43 -8.87 -2.67 -6.28
C THR A 43 -9.11 -1.26 -5.75
N TRP A 44 -8.02 -0.54 -5.45
CA TRP A 44 -8.07 0.83 -4.92
C TRP A 44 -7.00 1.70 -5.58
N PRO A 45 -7.37 2.90 -6.06
CA PRO A 45 -6.40 3.85 -6.57
C PRO A 45 -5.65 4.53 -5.42
N GLY A 46 -4.37 4.82 -5.66
CA GLY A 46 -3.58 5.72 -4.85
C GLY A 46 -4.05 7.16 -5.03
N LEU A 47 -4.12 7.90 -3.93
CA LEU A 47 -4.53 9.29 -3.88
C LEU A 47 -3.38 10.13 -3.33
N VAL A 48 -3.28 11.38 -3.79
CA VAL A 48 -2.25 12.34 -3.34
C VAL A 48 -0.85 11.74 -3.50
N VAL A 49 -0.61 11.09 -4.64
CA VAL A 49 0.63 10.39 -4.92
C VAL A 49 1.78 11.39 -5.06
N GLN A 50 2.84 11.18 -4.29
CA GLN A 50 4.09 11.92 -4.34
C GLN A 50 5.24 10.96 -4.62
N THR A 51 6.04 11.27 -5.63
CA THR A 51 7.24 10.51 -5.98
C THR A 51 8.47 11.40 -5.84
N PHE A 52 9.57 10.81 -5.38
CA PHE A 52 10.89 11.41 -5.35
C PHE A 52 11.80 10.59 -6.26
N GLY A 53 11.78 10.96 -7.56
CA GLY A 53 12.34 10.14 -8.63
C GLY A 53 11.66 8.77 -8.69
N THR A 54 12.46 7.75 -8.99
CA THR A 54 12.02 6.33 -9.02
C THR A 54 12.39 5.58 -7.74
N TYR A 55 12.84 6.31 -6.70
CA TYR A 55 13.37 5.74 -5.47
C TYR A 55 12.34 5.69 -4.35
N GLU A 56 11.51 6.73 -4.21
CA GLU A 56 10.60 6.85 -3.08
C GLU A 56 9.22 7.32 -3.52
N ILE A 57 8.20 6.79 -2.87
CA ILE A 57 6.81 7.15 -3.13
C ILE A 57 5.99 7.16 -1.84
N ALA A 58 5.14 8.17 -1.70
CA ALA A 58 4.14 8.25 -0.65
C ALA A 58 2.76 8.54 -1.25
N PHE A 59 1.73 7.88 -0.74
CA PHE A 59 0.35 8.08 -1.18
C PHE A 59 -0.62 7.60 -0.11
N LYS A 60 -1.93 7.81 -0.32
CA LYS A 60 -2.95 7.22 0.52
C LYS A 60 -3.98 6.43 -0.28
N THR A 61 -4.58 5.43 0.34
CA THR A 61 -5.82 4.80 -0.16
C THR A 61 -6.95 5.05 0.81
N LYS A 62 -8.19 4.97 0.33
CA LYS A 62 -9.39 5.07 1.15
C LYS A 62 -10.22 3.80 0.98
N GLY A 63 -10.61 3.18 2.10
CA GLY A 63 -11.53 2.04 2.10
C GLY A 63 -10.87 0.67 1.94
N ILE A 64 -9.60 0.54 2.32
CA ILE A 64 -8.93 -0.76 2.49
C ILE A 64 -8.89 -1.01 4.00
N PRO A 65 -9.44 -2.10 4.56
CA PRO A 65 -10.84 -2.55 4.40
C PRO A 65 -11.85 -1.45 4.84
N PRO A 66 -13.17 -1.59 4.62
CA PRO A 66 -14.06 -0.59 4.00
C PRO A 66 -14.21 0.81 4.64
N GLU A 67 -13.49 1.17 5.68
CA GLU A 67 -13.63 2.46 6.37
C GLU A 67 -12.29 3.15 6.67
N LEU A 68 -11.15 2.47 6.49
CA LEU A 68 -9.86 3.02 6.87
C LEU A 68 -9.16 3.71 5.71
N THR A 69 -8.54 4.85 6.04
CA THR A 69 -7.53 5.47 5.20
C THR A 69 -6.18 4.91 5.60
N HIS A 70 -5.42 4.43 4.61
CA HIS A 70 -4.03 4.02 4.81
C HIS A 70 -3.12 5.02 4.12
N TRP A 71 -2.08 5.43 4.81
CA TRP A 71 -0.93 6.10 4.23
C TRP A 71 0.15 5.07 3.95
N TRP A 72 0.66 5.08 2.73
CA TRP A 72 1.66 4.16 2.24
C TRP A 72 2.91 4.97 1.96
N HIS A 73 4.05 4.50 2.46
CA HIS A 73 5.35 5.06 2.15
C HIS A 73 6.29 3.92 1.79
N PHE A 74 6.80 3.97 0.57
CA PHE A 74 7.71 2.96 0.04
C PHE A 74 9.00 3.59 -0.46
N VAL A 75 10.08 2.85 -0.26
CA VAL A 75 11.40 3.10 -0.81
C VAL A 75 11.84 1.91 -1.63
N ARG A 76 12.52 2.16 -2.74
CA ARG A 76 13.13 1.16 -3.59
C ARG A 76 14.42 0.69 -2.92
N ALA A 77 14.54 -0.62 -2.71
CA ALA A 77 15.78 -1.23 -2.28
C ALA A 77 16.63 -1.68 -3.47
N ASP A 78 17.87 -2.06 -3.16
CA ASP A 78 18.78 -2.68 -4.12
C ASP A 78 18.14 -3.91 -4.76
N GLY A 79 18.26 -4.04 -6.08
CA GLY A 79 17.57 -5.08 -6.87
C GLY A 79 16.17 -4.67 -7.36
N GLY A 80 15.66 -3.50 -6.97
CA GLY A 80 14.42 -2.94 -7.50
C GLY A 80 13.16 -3.37 -6.75
N ASP A 81 13.28 -4.11 -5.66
CA ASP A 81 12.19 -4.39 -4.73
C ASP A 81 11.73 -3.14 -3.97
N LEU A 82 10.56 -3.18 -3.34
CA LEU A 82 10.08 -2.12 -2.47
C LEU A 82 10.05 -2.57 -1.01
N TRP A 83 10.46 -1.67 -0.13
CA TRP A 83 10.26 -1.77 1.31
C TRP A 83 9.48 -0.57 1.78
N GLY A 84 8.69 -0.72 2.83
CA GLY A 84 8.09 0.45 3.44
C GLY A 84 7.16 0.17 4.58
N ILE A 85 6.35 1.18 4.87
CA ILE A 85 5.45 1.20 6.01
C ILE A 85 4.07 1.67 5.58
N VAL A 86 3.05 1.04 6.14
CA VAL A 86 1.66 1.43 6.00
C VAL A 86 1.18 1.92 7.35
N VAL A 87 0.52 3.08 7.36
CA VAL A 87 -0.04 3.69 8.55
C VAL A 87 -1.55 3.79 8.37
N GLY A 88 -2.31 3.12 9.24
CA GLY A 88 -3.76 3.30 9.33
C GLY A 88 -4.11 4.52 10.18
N LEU A 89 -5.33 5.03 10.04
CA LEU A 89 -5.87 6.02 10.98
C LEU A 89 -5.83 5.50 12.42
N PRO A 90 -5.81 6.41 13.43
CA PRO A 90 -5.84 6.01 14.82
C PRO A 90 -7.04 5.13 15.17
N ASP A 91 -6.85 4.15 16.04
CA ASP A 91 -7.93 3.34 16.59
C ASP A 91 -8.83 4.13 17.56
N ALA A 92 -9.82 3.47 18.15
CA ALA A 92 -10.74 4.07 19.11
C ALA A 92 -10.04 4.64 20.36
N GLN A 93 -8.79 4.26 20.61
CA GLN A 93 -7.94 4.73 21.71
C GLN A 93 -6.97 5.83 21.26
N GLY A 94 -7.05 6.26 20.00
CA GLY A 94 -6.17 7.27 19.42
C GLY A 94 -4.77 6.76 19.10
N LYS A 95 -4.55 5.44 19.06
CA LYS A 95 -3.24 4.87 18.72
C LYS A 95 -3.12 4.65 17.21
N TRP A 96 -2.03 5.14 16.63
CA TRP A 96 -1.66 4.86 15.25
C TRP A 96 -1.28 3.38 15.09
N ILE A 97 -1.85 2.73 14.10
CA ILE A 97 -1.53 1.33 13.76
C ILE A 97 -0.68 1.35 12.49
N THR A 98 0.47 0.68 12.55
CA THR A 98 1.40 0.61 11.42
C THR A 98 1.73 -0.83 11.07
N CYS A 99 2.05 -1.10 9.81
CA CYS A 99 2.69 -2.37 9.41
C CYS A 99 3.86 -2.11 8.46
N ALA A 100 4.96 -2.85 8.66
CA ALA A 100 6.05 -2.89 7.70
C ALA A 100 5.69 -3.87 6.57
N VAL A 101 6.06 -3.52 5.35
CA VAL A 101 5.77 -4.32 4.15
C VAL A 101 6.97 -4.37 3.23
N ALA A 102 7.11 -5.51 2.56
CA ALA A 102 8.10 -5.71 1.52
C ALA A 102 7.40 -6.27 0.28
N PHE A 103 7.67 -5.68 -0.87
CA PHE A 103 7.16 -6.13 -2.15
C PHE A 103 8.30 -6.52 -3.08
N LYS A 104 8.18 -7.69 -3.69
CA LYS A 104 9.06 -8.15 -4.74
C LYS A 104 8.62 -7.60 -6.08
N LYS A 105 9.56 -7.12 -6.87
CA LYS A 105 9.28 -6.76 -8.27
C LYS A 105 8.89 -8.02 -9.05
N LYS A 106 7.82 -7.92 -9.83
CA LYS A 106 7.31 -9.01 -10.67
C LYS A 106 7.98 -9.05 -12.04
#